data_AF-A0A9E2UAN2-F1
#
_entry.id   AF-A0A9E2UAN2-F1
#
_cell.length_a   1.000
_cell.length_b   1.000
_cell.length_c   1.000
_cell.angle_alpha   90.00
_cell.angle_beta   90.00
_cell.angle_gamma   90.00
#
_symmetry.space_group_name_H-M   'P 1'
#
loop_
_entity.id
_entity.type
_entity.pdbx_description
1 polymer ?
#
loop_
_entity_poly.entity_id
_entity_poly.type
_entity_poly.pdbx_seq_one_letter_code
_entity_poly.pdbx_strand_id
1 'polypeptide(L)' 'MISMLAASTKTGSGTTAVLFPAVLAILLGAVLIYGVGFASPMAIHNAAHDARHAFAFPCH' A
#
# COMPACT_ATOMS: atom_id res chain seq x y z
N MET A 1 -30.00 4.26 12.42
CA MET A 1 -29.24 4.48 13.67
C MET A 1 -27.96 3.63 13.68
N ILE A 2 -27.15 3.74 12.62
CA ILE A 2 -25.85 3.05 12.51
C ILE A 2 -24.79 4.13 12.72
N SER A 3 -24.07 3.97 13.83
CA SER A 3 -23.05 4.88 14.34
C SER A 3 -21.96 5.10 13.29
N MET A 4 -21.82 6.34 12.78
CA MET A 4 -20.61 6.76 12.09
C MET A 4 -19.51 6.90 13.15
N LEU A 5 -18.63 5.90 13.26
CA LEU A 5 -17.40 6.04 14.03
C LEU A 5 -16.49 6.99 13.26
N ALA A 6 -16.49 8.27 13.65
CA ALA A 6 -15.57 9.26 13.12
C ALA A 6 -14.13 8.84 13.45
N ALA A 7 -13.36 8.46 12.43
CA ALA A 7 -11.92 8.31 12.57
C ALA A 7 -11.34 9.67 12.97
N SER A 8 -10.71 9.74 14.14
CA SER A 8 -10.01 10.92 14.61
C SER A 8 -8.77 11.14 13.73
N THR A 9 -8.91 11.96 12.70
CA THR A 9 -7.77 12.44 11.90
C THR A 9 -7.01 13.47 12.71
N LYS A 10 -5.91 13.03 13.32
CA LYS A 10 -4.96 13.92 13.97
C LYS A 10 -4.23 14.72 12.89
N THR A 11 -4.80 15.87 12.50
CA THR A 11 -4.16 16.82 11.57
C THR A 11 -2.99 17.51 12.27
N GLY A 12 -1.85 16.82 12.35
CA GLY A 12 -0.58 17.43 12.68
C GLY A 12 -0.04 18.16 11.45
N SER A 13 -0.25 19.47 11.39
CA SER A 13 0.31 20.31 10.32
C SER A 13 1.78 20.65 10.64
N GLY A 14 2.65 19.65 10.49
CA GLY A 14 4.09 19.80 10.64
C GLY A 14 4.82 18.81 9.74
N THR A 15 5.94 19.24 9.13
CA THR A 15 6.75 18.39 8.23
C THR A 15 7.15 17.06 8.90
N THR A 16 7.33 17.05 10.22
CA THR A 16 7.60 15.85 11.02
C THR A 16 6.41 14.89 11.13
N ALA A 17 5.17 15.41 11.14
CA ALA A 17 3.95 14.60 11.23
C ALA A 17 3.67 13.83 9.93
N VAL A 18 4.12 14.35 8.78
CA VAL A 18 4.02 13.66 7.49
C VAL A 18 5.24 12.78 7.20
N LEU A 19 6.39 13.04 7.83
CA LEU A 19 7.63 12.28 7.61
C LEU A 19 7.47 10.81 7.99
N PHE A 20 6.87 10.53 9.15
CA PHE A 20 6.68 9.17 9.64
C PHE A 20 5.82 8.33 8.68
N PRO A 21 4.57 8.71 8.33
CA PRO A 21 3.79 7.93 7.36
C PRO A 21 4.44 7.88 5.98
N ALA A 22 5.16 8.91 5.54
CA ALA A 22 5.87 8.91 4.26
C ALA A 22 7.00 7.87 4.22
N VAL A 23 7.83 7.81 5.27
CA VAL A 23 8.91 6.80 5.37
C VAL A 23 8.31 5.39 5.41
N LEU A 24 7.23 5.19 6.16
CA LEU A 24 6.54 3.89 6.23
C LEU A 24 5.97 3.49 4.85
N ALA A 25 5.39 4.42 4.11
CA ALA A 25 4.90 4.18 2.75
C ALA A 25 6.03 3.81 1.78
N ILE A 26 7.17 4.50 1.85
CA ILE A 26 8.35 4.18 1.03
C ILE A 26 8.90 2.80 1.38
N LEU A 27 9.05 2.49 2.67
CA LEU A 27 9.53 1.18 3.12
C LEU A 27 8.58 0.07 2.68
N LEU A 28 7.27 0.26 2.84
CA LEU A 28 6.27 -0.68 2.38
C LEU A 28 6.38 -0.91 0.86
N GLY A 29 6.48 0.15 0.07
CA GLY A 29 6.67 0.06 -1.38
C GLY A 29 7.95 -0.70 -1.76
N ALA A 30 9.06 -0.42 -1.08
CA ALA A 30 10.31 -1.11 -1.28
C ALA A 30 10.20 -2.62 -0.95
N VAL A 31 9.58 -2.97 0.19
CA VAL A 31 9.34 -4.36 0.58
C VAL A 31 8.51 -5.11 -0.47
N LEU A 32 7.48 -4.48 -1.04
CA LEU A 32 6.67 -5.10 -2.08
C LEU A 32 7.47 -5.34 -3.37
N ILE A 33 8.24 -4.35 -3.82
CA ILE A 33 9.07 -4.47 -5.03
C ILE A 33 10.12 -5.57 -4.86
N TYR A 34 10.89 -5.53 -3.77
CA TYR A 34 11.95 -6.51 -3.56
C TYR A 34 11.41 -7.89 -3.16
N GLY A 35 10.41 -7.91 -2.29
CA GLY A 35 9.84 -9.14 -1.74
C GLY A 35 9.10 -9.97 -2.79
N VAL A 36 8.44 -9.33 -3.77
CA VAL A 36 7.74 -10.05 -4.84
C VAL A 36 8.56 -10.13 -6.13
N GLY A 37 9.29 -9.07 -6.48
CA GLY A 37 10.09 -9.00 -7.70
C GLY A 37 11.24 -10.02 -7.74
N PHE A 38 11.81 -10.34 -6.58
CA PHE A 38 12.90 -11.33 -6.44
C PHE A 38 12.48 -12.56 -5.63
N ALA A 39 11.17 -12.80 -5.49
CA ALA A 39 10.66 -14.00 -4.83
C ALA A 39 11.15 -15.25 -5.57
N SER A 40 11.91 -16.12 -4.89
CA SER A 40 12.24 -17.44 -5.42
C SER A 40 11.01 -18.33 -5.66
N PRO A 41 9.94 -18.27 -4.84
CA PRO A 41 8.70 -18.96 -5.14
C PRO A 41 7.93 -18.31 -6.31
N MET A 42 7.80 -19.05 -7.42
CA MET A 42 7.02 -18.65 -8.60
C MET A 42 5.59 -18.22 -8.27
N ALA A 43 4.97 -18.81 -7.24
CA ALA A 43 3.61 -18.47 -6.82
C ALA A 43 3.47 -17.00 -6.38
N ILE A 44 4.44 -16.46 -5.64
CA ILE A 44 4.39 -15.07 -5.14
C ILE A 44 4.64 -14.09 -6.29
N HIS A 45 5.60 -14.41 -7.17
CA HIS A 45 5.89 -13.61 -8.35
C HIS A 45 4.68 -13.55 -9.30
N ASN A 46 4.08 -14.71 -9.59
CA ASN A 46 2.89 -14.81 -10.45
C ASN A 46 1.69 -14.08 -9.83
N ALA A 47 1.49 -14.16 -8.51
CA ALA A 47 0.41 -13.44 -7.84
C ALA A 47 0.50 -11.91 -8.02
N ALA A 48 1.70 -11.32 -8.02
CA ALA A 48 1.84 -9.89 -8.33
C ALA A 48 1.60 -9.57 -9.81
N HIS A 49 2.04 -10.44 -10.72
CA HIS A 49 1.73 -10.30 -12.14
C HIS A 49 0.21 -10.34 -12.37
N ASP A 50 -0.49 -11.28 -11.75
CA ASP A 50 -1.93 -11.44 -11.83
C ASP A 50 -2.66 -10.25 -11.20
N ALA A 51 -2.18 -9.73 -10.07
CA ALA A 51 -2.73 -8.53 -9.45
C ALA A 51 -2.67 -7.33 -10.41
N ARG A 52 -1.56 -7.12 -11.13
CA ARG A 52 -1.46 -6.05 -12.15
C ARG A 52 -2.50 -6.23 -13.26
N HIS A 53 -2.72 -7.47 -13.71
CA HIS A 53 -3.76 -7.76 -14.70
C HIS A 53 -5.17 -7.53 -14.14
N ALA A 54 -5.41 -7.84 -12.87
CA ALA A 54 -6.69 -7.58 -12.18
C ALA A 54 -6.95 -6.09 -11.95
N PHE A 55 -5.91 -5.29 -11.64
CA PHE A 55 -6.01 -3.84 -11.47
C PHE A 55 -6.23 -3.09 -12.79
N ALA A 56 -5.90 -3.71 -13.93
CA ALA A 56 -6.18 -3.17 -15.25
C ALA A 56 -7.62 -3.45 -15.73
N PHE A 57 -8.47 -4.09 -14.90
CA PHE A 57 -9.91 -4.14 -15.19
C PHE A 57 -10.44 -2.69 -15.29
N PRO A 58 -11.25 -2.39 -16.33
CA PRO A 58 -11.65 -1.02 -16.61
C PRO A 58 -12.37 -0.42 -15.41
N CYS A 59 -11.86 0.71 -14.92
CA CYS A 59 -12.53 1.57 -13.95
C CYS A 59 -13.47 2.58 -14.62
N HIS A 60 -13.99 2.22 -15.79
CA HIS A 60 -15.14 2.85 -16.43
C HIS A 60 -16.15 1.79 -16.83
#